data_AF-A0A7X5N357-F1
#
_entry.id   AF-A0A7X5N357-F1
#
_cell.length_a   1.000
_cell.length_b   1.000
_cell.length_c   1.000
_cell.angle_alpha   90.00
_cell.angle_beta   90.00
_cell.angle_gamma   90.00
#
_symmetry.space_group_name_H-M   'P 1'
#
loop_
_entity.id
_entity.type
_entity.pdbx_description
1 polymer ?
#
loop_
_entity_poly.entity_id
_entity_poly.type
_entity_poly.pdbx_seq_one_letter_code
_entity_poly.pdbx_strand_id
1 'polypeptide(L)'
;VMQVFMVQGSLIGFMGTIMGVIGGIVLTLNLERILGVIETIFSVKLLPEDVYYITGLPTDMQTQDVVVITVVALVMSFLATLYPAWRASRTQPAEALRYE
;
A
#
# COMPACT_ATOMS: atom_id res chain seq x y z
N VAL A 1 21.42 1.54 -18.27
CA VAL A 1 19.94 1.36 -18.26
C VAL A 1 19.44 0.72 -16.97
N MET A 2 20.02 -0.41 -16.51
CA MET A 2 19.62 -1.09 -15.26
C MET A 2 19.60 -0.17 -14.01
N GLN A 3 20.64 0.66 -13.81
CA GLN A 3 20.69 1.60 -12.68
C GLN A 3 19.56 2.64 -12.70
N VAL A 4 19.17 3.12 -13.89
CA VAL A 4 18.09 4.12 -14.02
C VAL A 4 16.75 3.51 -13.60
N PHE A 5 16.45 2.29 -14.06
CA PHE A 5 15.24 1.56 -13.67
C PHE A 5 15.22 1.21 -12.17
N MET A 6 16.36 0.82 -11.61
CA MET A 6 16.49 0.56 -10.17
C MET A 6 16.20 1.80 -9.33
N VAL A 7 16.78 2.95 -9.69
CA VAL A 7 16.58 4.22 -8.98
C VAL A 7 15.14 4.71 -9.12
N GLN A 8 14.58 4.68 -10.33
CA GLN A 8 13.19 5.09 -10.57
C GLN A 8 12.20 4.20 -9.83
N GLY A 9 12.34 2.87 -9.91
CA GLY A 9 11.44 1.95 -9.22
C GLY A 9 11.57 2.04 -7.69
N SER A 10 12.78 2.25 -7.16
CA SER A 10 12.97 2.46 -5.72
C SER A 10 12.33 3.77 -5.24
N LEU A 11 12.44 4.86 -6.00
CA LEU A 11 11.78 6.14 -5.71
C LEU A 11 10.26 6.01 -5.69
N ILE A 12 9.69 5.35 -6.71
CA ILE A 12 8.24 5.11 -6.80
C ILE A 12 7.79 4.21 -5.64
N GLY A 13 8.54 3.16 -5.34
CA GLY A 13 8.28 2.26 -4.22
C GLY A 13 8.26 2.96 -2.86
N PHE A 14 9.24 3.81 -2.62
CA PHE A 14 9.34 4.61 -1.41
C PHE A 14 8.17 5.58 -1.26
N MET A 15 7.88 6.36 -2.31
CA MET A 15 6.75 7.30 -2.32
C MET A 15 5.41 6.58 -2.12
N GLY A 16 5.19 5.47 -2.83
CA GLY A 16 4.00 4.65 -2.69
C GLY A 16 3.83 4.08 -1.28
N THR A 17 4.93 3.66 -0.65
CA THR A 17 4.90 3.16 0.73
C THR A 17 4.52 4.27 1.70
N ILE A 18 5.13 5.46 1.61
CA ILE A 18 4.78 6.61 2.46
C ILE A 18 3.30 6.96 2.31
N MET A 19 2.82 7.09 1.07
CA MET A 19 1.42 7.40 0.80
C MET A 19 0.48 6.32 1.34
N GLY A 20 0.85 5.04 1.18
CA GLY A 20 0.08 3.90 1.69
C GLY A 20 0.00 3.88 3.21
N VAL A 21 1.11 4.13 3.91
CA VAL A 21 1.16 4.19 5.38
C VAL A 21 0.32 5.36 5.90
N ILE A 22 0.50 6.56 5.34
CA ILE A 22 -0.30 7.73 5.72
C ILE A 22 -1.79 7.47 5.46
N GLY A 23 -2.13 6.96 4.29
CA GLY A 23 -3.51 6.61 3.94
C GLY A 23 -4.12 5.56 4.87
N GLY A 24 -3.36 4.51 5.20
CA GLY A 24 -3.77 3.48 6.14
C GLY A 24 -4.03 4.03 7.54
N ILE A 25 -3.11 4.84 8.08
CA ILE A 25 -3.28 5.49 9.39
C ILE A 25 -4.52 6.38 9.40
N VAL A 26 -4.69 7.22 8.38
CA VAL A 26 -5.85 8.12 8.26
C VAL A 26 -7.14 7.32 8.19
N LEU A 27 -7.18 6.22 7.43
CA LEU A 27 -8.35 5.33 7.34
C LEU A 27 -8.68 4.71 8.70
N THR A 28 -7.68 4.20 9.43
CA THR A 28 -7.91 3.59 10.74
C THR A 28 -8.42 4.61 11.76
N LEU A 29 -7.88 5.83 11.77
CA LEU A 29 -8.36 6.91 12.65
C LEU A 29 -9.77 7.42 12.29
N ASN A 30 -10.21 7.23 11.05
CA ASN A 30 -11.54 7.65 10.60
C ASN A 30 -12.50 6.46 10.45
N LEU A 31 -12.15 5.27 10.96
CA LEU A 31 -12.91 4.04 10.73
C LEU A 31 -14.36 4.15 11.23
N GLU A 32 -14.56 4.74 12.41
CA GLU A 32 -15.90 4.96 12.99
C GLU A 32 -16.77 5.86 12.11
N ARG A 33 -16.19 6.93 11.56
CA ARG A 33 -16.90 7.84 10.64
C ARG A 33 -17.26 7.14 9.33
N ILE A 34 -16.35 6.33 8.79
CA ILE A 34 -16.59 5.55 7.56
C ILE A 34 -17.72 4.55 7.80
N LEU A 35 -17.71 3.85 8.93
CA LEU A 35 -18.76 2.92 9.30
C LEU A 35 -20.12 3.61 9.43
N GLY A 36 -20.21 4.76 10.11
CA GLY A 36 -21.47 5.50 10.23
C GLY A 36 -22.03 5.98 8.88
N VAL A 37 -21.17 6.35 7.94
CA VAL A 37 -21.59 6.70 6.56
C VAL A 37 -22.13 5.47 5.83
N ILE A 38 -21.46 4.32 5.95
CA ILE A 38 -21.93 3.06 5.36
C ILE A 38 -23.28 2.66 5.95
N GLU A 39 -23.44 2.69 7.28
CA GLU A 39 -24.71 2.36 7.93
C GLU A 39 -25.85 3.28 7.47
N THR A 40 -25.56 4.57 7.28
CA THR A 40 -26.55 5.54 6.77
C THR A 40 -26.94 5.24 5.32
N ILE A 41 -25.97 4.92 4.45
CA ILE A 41 -26.22 4.64 3.03
C ILE A 41 -27.01 3.32 2.87
N PHE A 42 -26.61 2.29 3.60
CA PHE A 42 -27.19 0.96 3.46
C PHE A 42 -28.43 0.76 4.35
N SER A 43 -28.75 1.70 5.25
CA SER A 43 -29.86 1.60 6.23
C SER A 43 -29.82 0.30 7.04
N VAL A 44 -28.62 -0.25 7.27
CA VAL A 44 -28.36 -1.45 8.07
C VAL A 44 -27.48 -1.05 9.24
N LYS A 45 -27.88 -1.40 10.47
CA LYS A 45 -27.01 -1.32 11.65
C LYS A 45 -26.07 -2.52 11.62
N LEU A 46 -24.78 -2.29 11.36
CA LEU A 46 -23.78 -3.36 11.32
C LEU A 46 -23.44 -3.83 12.75
N LEU A 47 -23.56 -2.93 13.73
CA LEU A 47 -23.41 -3.22 15.16
C LEU A 47 -24.62 -2.68 15.94
N PRO A 48 -25.67 -3.49 16.17
CA PRO A 48 -26.78 -3.09 17.03
C PRO A 48 -26.26 -2.93 18.48
N GLU A 49 -26.09 -1.68 18.92
CA GLU A 49 -25.68 -1.33 20.29
C GLU A 49 -26.55 -2.03 21.36
N ASP A 50 -27.81 -2.30 21.00
CA ASP A 50 -28.85 -2.90 21.85
C ASP A 50 -28.59 -4.37 22.25
N VAL A 51 -27.75 -5.11 21.51
CA VAL A 51 -27.46 -6.53 21.77
C VAL A 51 -26.01 -6.76 22.22
N TYR A 52 -25.09 -5.88 21.83
CA TYR A 52 -23.65 -6.09 22.04
C TYR A 52 -23.00 -5.21 23.12
N TYR A 53 -23.61 -4.12 23.61
CA TYR A 53 -22.99 -3.24 24.62
C TYR A 53 -21.55 -2.76 24.26
N ILE A 54 -21.16 -2.82 22.98
CA ILE A 54 -19.87 -2.31 22.49
C ILE A 54 -20.16 -0.94 21.85
N THR A 55 -19.68 0.13 22.46
CA THR A 55 -19.85 1.54 22.04
C THR A 55 -18.99 1.92 20.83
N GLY A 56 -18.79 1.01 19.88
CA GLY A 56 -17.96 1.21 18.69
C GLY A 56 -16.99 0.05 18.45
N LEU A 57 -16.37 0.03 17.28
CA LEU A 57 -15.34 -0.95 16.95
C LEU A 57 -14.03 -0.51 17.63
N PRO A 58 -13.51 -1.24 18.65
CA PRO A 58 -12.25 -0.87 19.26
C PRO A 58 -11.14 -1.00 18.22
N THR A 59 -10.62 0.13 17.75
CA THR A 59 -9.50 0.19 16.82
C THR A 59 -8.20 0.13 17.61
N ASP A 60 -7.60 -1.06 17.69
CA ASP A 60 -6.27 -1.22 18.28
C ASP A 60 -5.19 -1.05 17.21
N MET A 61 -4.66 0.17 17.06
CA MET A 61 -3.51 0.43 16.19
C MET A 61 -2.21 0.08 16.89
N GLN A 62 -1.66 -1.09 16.57
CA GLN A 62 -0.33 -1.47 17.03
C GLN A 62 0.73 -0.89 16.11
N THR A 63 1.58 -0.01 16.65
CA THR A 63 2.70 0.59 15.89
C THR A 63 3.64 -0.47 15.33
N GLN A 64 3.78 -1.60 16.03
CA GLN A 64 4.58 -2.73 15.58
C GLN A 64 4.08 -3.29 14.23
N ASP A 65 2.77 -3.44 14.06
CA ASP A 65 2.18 -3.93 12.82
C ASP A 65 2.41 -2.95 11.67
N VAL A 66 2.28 -1.63 11.93
CA VAL A 66 2.56 -0.59 10.94
C VAL A 66 4.01 -0.66 10.47
N VAL A 67 4.97 -0.83 11.39
CA VAL A 67 6.39 -0.95 11.06
C VAL A 67 6.66 -2.20 10.23
N VAL A 68 6.12 -3.36 10.66
CA VAL A 68 6.30 -4.63 9.94
C VAL A 68 5.74 -4.55 8.52
N ILE A 69 4.52 -4.04 8.36
CA ILE A 69 3.88 -3.87 7.05
C ILE A 69 4.68 -2.91 6.17
N THR A 70 5.19 -1.81 6.73
CA THR A 70 6.03 -0.84 6.00
C THR A 70 7.30 -1.50 5.47
N VAL A 71 8.00 -2.28 6.30
CA VAL A 71 9.22 -2.98 5.90
C VAL A 71 8.92 -4.02 4.83
N VAL A 72 7.86 -4.82 5.00
CA VAL A 72 7.45 -5.83 4.01
C VAL A 72 7.07 -5.18 2.69
N ALA A 73 6.34 -4.06 2.71
CA ALA A 73 5.96 -3.32 1.51
C ALA A 73 7.19 -2.77 0.75
N LEU A 74 8.18 -2.22 1.46
CA LEU A 74 9.43 -1.76 0.85
C LEU A 74 10.21 -2.91 0.22
N VAL A 75 10.34 -4.04 0.93
CA VAL A 75 11.02 -5.24 0.41
C VAL A 75 10.31 -5.76 -0.84
N MET A 76 8.98 -5.87 -0.79
CA MET A 76 8.16 -6.30 -1.93
C MET A 76 8.30 -5.34 -3.12
N SER A 77 8.31 -4.03 -2.89
CA SER A 77 8.50 -3.03 -3.94
C SER A 77 9.88 -3.12 -4.58
N PHE A 78 10.92 -3.34 -3.76
CA PHE A 78 12.27 -3.55 -4.25
C PHE A 78 12.39 -4.83 -5.10
N LEU A 79 11.81 -5.95 -4.63
CA LEU A 79 11.78 -7.21 -5.38
C LEU A 79 11.00 -7.08 -6.70
N ALA A 80 9.86 -6.38 -6.67
CA ALA A 80 9.06 -6.11 -7.86
C ALA A 80 9.78 -5.21 -8.87
N THR A 81 10.67 -4.31 -8.41
CA THR A 81 11.51 -3.46 -9.26
C THR A 81 12.72 -4.23 -9.84
N LEU A 82 13.26 -5.17 -9.07
CA LEU A 82 14.46 -5.91 -9.45
C LEU A 82 14.22 -6.80 -10.68
N TYR A 83 13.05 -7.44 -10.79
CA TYR A 83 12.67 -8.29 -11.93
C TYR A 83 12.68 -7.55 -13.28
N PRO A 84 11.94 -6.44 -13.48
CA PRO A 84 11.97 -5.67 -14.72
C PRO A 84 13.32 -5.00 -14.96
N ALA A 85 14.02 -4.52 -13.92
CA ALA A 85 15.36 -3.95 -14.08
C ALA A 85 16.37 -4.97 -14.61
N TRP A 86 16.34 -6.21 -14.08
CA TRP A 86 17.16 -7.31 -14.57
C TRP A 86 16.79 -7.69 -16.00
N ARG A 87 15.49 -7.79 -16.32
CA ARG A 87 15.00 -8.06 -17.69
C ARG A 87 15.44 -6.99 -18.69
N ALA A 88 15.35 -5.71 -18.34
CA ALA A 88 15.75 -4.57 -19.18
C ALA A 88 17.27 -4.44 -19.35
N SER A 89 18.06 -5.02 -18.44
CA SER A 89 19.52 -5.05 -18.58
C SER A 89 20.01 -6.10 -19.58
N ARG A 90 19.22 -7.15 -19.80
CA ARG A 90 19.54 -8.26 -20.71
C ARG A 90 19.02 -8.05 -22.13
N THR A 91 18.12 -7.09 -22.36
CA THR A 91 17.79 -6.62 -23.71
C THR A 91 18.99 -5.87 -24.28
N GLN A 92 19.69 -6.53 -25.21
CA GLN A 92 20.92 -6.02 -25.79
C GLN A 92 20.67 -4.69 -26.53
N PRO A 93 21.42 -3.62 -26.24
CA PRO A 93 21.25 -2.32 -26.91
C PRO A 93 21.57 -2.35 -28.41
N ALA A 94 22.14 -3.45 -28.93
CA ALA A 94 22.53 -3.61 -30.33
C ALA A 94 21.38 -4.06 -31.27
N GLU A 95 20.28 -4.61 -30.76
CA GLU A 95 19.13 -5.02 -31.60
C GLU A 95 18.15 -3.87 -31.87
N ALA A 96 18.17 -2.82 -31.04
CA ALA A 96 17.37 -1.61 -31.27
C ALA A 96 17.87 -0.77 -32.46
N LEU A 97 19.17 -0.83 -32.78
CA LEU A 97 19.79 -0.13 -33.92
C LEU A 97 19.85 -0.96 -35.21
N ARG A 98 19.53 -2.26 -35.18
CA ARG A 98 19.52 -3.13 -36.39
C ARG A 98 18.20 -3.04 -37.17
N TYR A 99 17.21 -2.38 -36.60
CA TYR A 99 15.90 -2.10 -37.22
C TYR A 99 15.64 -0.61 -37.44
N GLU A 100 16.67 0.23 -37.29
CA GLU A 100 16.71 1.59 -37.83
C GLU A 100 17.55 1.63 -39.11
#